data_AF-A0A1V5NA40-F1
#
_entry.id   AF-A0A1V5NA40-F1
#
_cell.length_a   1.000
_cell.length_b   1.000
_cell.length_c   1.000
_cell.angle_alpha   90.00
_cell.angle_beta   90.00
_cell.angle_gamma   90.00
#
_symmetry.space_group_name_H-M   'P 1'
#
loop_
_entity.id
_entity.type
_entity.pdbx_description
1 polymer ?
#
loop_
_entity_poly.entity_id
_entity_poly.type
_entity_poly.pdbx_seq_one_letter_code
_entity_poly.pdbx_strand_id
1 'polypeptide(L)'
;MGLNIGKTDFNLNVNKGLMNIAPFTTTVNQGTLNFAADANFRGTPPMFRMPKPTKILDQIQIDRETTDALLVYVNPLFANALNVSGTLNFDCEKMVIPLDSGYQNEIGVIGTMAIDNMRLGGSSLLGQLIQLTGSSSNPLITVQPTRFVLANGVLSYEDMQMNLDDKAINFSGRIGLDKSMKMTVTLPWERNNQRVRLPLKGTIDRPEIDMGQLLQDQLQQELQKQLEKGLKDIFK
;
A
#
# COMPACT_ATOMS: atom_id res chain seq x y z
N MET A 1 -4.07 4.93 19.64
CA MET A 1 -4.88 4.69 18.43
C MET A 1 -4.56 5.86 17.52
N GLY A 2 -3.87 5.62 16.39
CA GLY A 2 -3.27 6.71 15.60
C GLY A 2 -4.25 7.70 14.95
N LEU A 3 -5.58 7.49 15.07
CA LEU A 3 -6.59 8.40 14.55
C LEU A 3 -7.30 9.12 15.69
N ASN A 4 -7.06 10.41 15.84
CA ASN A 4 -7.71 11.28 16.81
C ASN A 4 -8.95 11.92 16.17
N ILE A 5 -10.10 11.27 16.37
CA ILE A 5 -11.37 11.70 15.79
C ILE A 5 -12.01 12.80 16.66
N GLY A 6 -12.38 13.91 16.03
CA GLY A 6 -13.07 15.01 16.68
C GLY A 6 -14.50 14.65 17.07
N LYS A 7 -15.04 15.39 18.05
CA LYS A 7 -16.44 15.24 18.48
C LYS A 7 -17.37 15.44 17.28
N THR A 8 -18.31 14.51 17.11
CA THR A 8 -19.30 14.56 16.04
C THR A 8 -20.59 13.89 16.48
N ASP A 9 -21.69 14.31 15.87
CA ASP A 9 -23.00 13.68 15.98
C ASP A 9 -23.29 12.94 14.67
N PHE A 10 -23.80 11.71 14.77
CA PHE A 10 -24.16 10.92 13.59
C PHE A 10 -25.48 10.19 13.82
N ASN A 11 -26.20 9.97 12.72
CA ASN A 11 -27.48 9.28 12.75
C ASN A 11 -27.27 7.78 12.51
N LEU A 12 -27.65 6.98 13.49
CA LEU A 12 -27.62 5.52 13.46
C LEU A 12 -29.06 4.99 13.47
N ASN A 13 -29.39 4.11 12.54
CA ASN A 13 -30.64 3.36 12.55
C ASN A 13 -30.34 1.86 12.60
N VAL A 14 -30.99 1.13 13.51
CA VAL A 14 -30.95 -0.32 13.55
C VAL A 14 -32.37 -0.86 13.46
N ASN A 15 -32.65 -1.64 12.41
CA ASN A 15 -33.96 -2.24 12.18
C ASN A 15 -33.81 -3.70 11.78
N LYS A 16 -34.34 -4.61 12.61
CA LYS A 16 -34.36 -6.06 12.37
C LYS A 16 -32.97 -6.60 12.00
N GLY A 17 -31.90 -6.20 12.68
CA GLY A 17 -30.54 -6.68 12.39
C GLY A 17 -29.88 -6.10 11.13
N LEU A 18 -30.46 -5.05 10.54
CA LEU A 18 -29.79 -4.19 9.57
C LEU A 18 -29.49 -2.85 10.24
N MET A 19 -28.26 -2.41 10.16
CA MET A 19 -27.80 -1.13 10.67
C MET A 19 -27.41 -0.23 9.51
N ASN A 20 -27.78 1.03 9.58
CA ASN A 20 -27.35 2.07 8.68
C ASN A 20 -26.80 3.25 9.50
N ILE A 21 -25.62 3.72 9.11
CA ILE A 21 -25.00 4.96 9.58
C ILE A 21 -25.13 5.95 8.43
N ALA A 22 -25.95 6.99 8.64
CA ALA A 22 -26.11 8.04 7.65
C ALA A 22 -24.76 8.75 7.41
N PRO A 23 -24.51 9.26 6.18
CA PRO A 23 -23.28 9.97 5.90
C PRO A 23 -23.02 11.12 6.88
N PHE A 24 -21.82 11.17 7.43
CA PHE A 24 -21.36 12.27 8.28
C PHE A 24 -19.90 12.61 7.98
N THR A 25 -19.50 13.81 8.41
CA THR A 25 -18.13 14.30 8.32
C THR A 25 -17.67 14.74 9.72
N THR A 26 -16.44 14.43 10.08
CA THR A 26 -15.80 14.90 11.30
C THR A 26 -14.33 15.23 11.06
N THR A 27 -13.67 15.88 12.01
CA THR A 27 -12.24 16.12 11.96
C THR A 27 -11.48 14.86 12.40
N VAL A 28 -10.32 14.61 11.81
CA VAL A 28 -9.38 13.57 12.25
C VAL A 28 -7.96 14.02 11.96
N ASN A 29 -7.07 14.02 12.95
CA ASN A 29 -5.65 14.41 12.79
C ASN A 29 -5.44 15.65 11.90
N GLN A 30 -6.14 16.76 12.19
CA GLN A 30 -6.10 18.03 11.42
C GLN A 30 -6.68 17.97 9.98
N GLY A 31 -7.11 16.80 9.51
CA GLY A 31 -7.87 16.60 8.28
C GLY A 31 -9.34 16.28 8.55
N THR A 32 -9.99 15.64 7.58
CA THR A 32 -11.40 15.23 7.69
C THR A 32 -11.61 13.73 7.42
N LEU A 33 -12.56 13.16 8.15
CA LEU A 33 -13.09 11.81 7.97
C LEU A 33 -14.50 11.93 7.41
N ASN A 34 -14.74 11.38 6.23
CA ASN A 34 -16.09 11.22 5.69
C ASN A 34 -16.49 9.75 5.79
N PHE A 35 -17.62 9.46 6.42
CA PHE A 35 -17.99 8.09 6.70
C PHE A 35 -19.49 7.86 6.52
N ALA A 36 -19.82 6.70 5.97
CA ALA A 36 -21.16 6.17 5.84
C ALA A 36 -21.05 4.65 5.80
N ALA A 37 -22.02 3.96 6.37
CA ALA A 37 -21.92 2.51 6.49
C ALA A 37 -23.28 1.82 6.55
N ASP A 38 -23.31 0.60 6.03
CA ASP A 38 -24.34 -0.38 6.30
C ASP A 38 -23.72 -1.58 7.01
N ALA A 39 -24.41 -2.14 7.99
CA ALA A 39 -24.04 -3.43 8.56
C ALA A 39 -25.23 -4.41 8.53
N ASN A 40 -24.98 -5.63 8.06
CA ASN A 40 -25.94 -6.71 8.04
C ASN A 40 -25.54 -7.77 9.06
N PHE A 41 -26.28 -7.83 10.16
CA PHE A 41 -26.07 -8.78 11.25
C PHE A 41 -26.83 -10.10 11.08
N ARG A 42 -27.56 -10.28 9.96
CA ARG A 42 -28.33 -11.50 9.69
C ARG A 42 -27.49 -12.60 9.02
N GLY A 43 -26.38 -12.24 8.40
CA GLY A 43 -25.47 -13.18 7.74
C GLY A 43 -24.45 -13.78 8.71
N THR A 44 -23.80 -14.85 8.28
CA THR A 44 -22.61 -15.42 8.93
C THR A 44 -21.48 -15.46 7.91
N PRO A 45 -20.44 -14.63 8.04
CA PRO A 45 -20.27 -13.61 9.08
C PRO A 45 -21.22 -12.40 8.92
N PRO A 46 -21.48 -11.64 10.00
CA PRO A 46 -22.07 -10.32 9.92
C PRO A 46 -21.12 -9.39 9.16
N MET A 47 -21.67 -8.61 8.22
CA MET A 47 -20.85 -7.81 7.29
C MET A 47 -21.10 -6.33 7.44
N PHE A 48 -20.01 -5.56 7.53
CA PHE A 48 -19.96 -4.13 7.31
C PHE A 48 -19.71 -3.82 5.83
N ARG A 49 -20.36 -2.79 5.29
CA ARG A 49 -20.19 -2.33 3.92
C ARG A 49 -20.23 -0.81 3.85
N MET A 50 -19.41 -0.25 2.98
CA MET A 50 -19.54 1.15 2.57
C MET A 50 -20.59 1.26 1.45
N PRO A 51 -21.62 2.11 1.58
CA PRO A 51 -22.77 2.13 0.67
C PRO A 51 -22.45 2.75 -0.69
N LYS A 52 -21.48 3.66 -0.76
CA LYS A 52 -21.10 4.39 -1.98
C LYS A 52 -19.61 4.76 -1.97
N PRO A 53 -18.98 4.96 -3.14
CA PRO A 53 -17.64 5.53 -3.22
C PRO A 53 -17.54 6.83 -2.41
N THR A 54 -16.50 6.95 -1.59
CA THR A 54 -16.33 8.04 -0.61
C THR A 54 -14.85 8.34 -0.43
N LYS A 55 -14.49 9.63 -0.40
CA LYS A 55 -13.19 10.09 0.10
C LYS A 55 -13.16 9.94 1.62
N ILE A 56 -12.73 8.78 2.12
CA ILE A 56 -12.82 8.46 3.55
C ILE A 56 -11.90 9.37 4.36
N LEU A 57 -10.64 9.51 3.94
CA LEU A 57 -9.65 10.34 4.62
C LEU A 57 -9.22 11.46 3.70
N ASP A 58 -9.33 12.71 4.17
CA ASP A 58 -8.91 13.89 3.44
C ASP A 58 -7.92 14.70 4.27
N GLN A 59 -6.70 14.84 3.74
CA GLN A 59 -5.63 15.62 4.35
C GLN A 59 -5.34 15.29 5.81
N ILE A 60 -5.37 14.00 6.17
CA ILE A 60 -5.14 13.61 7.56
C ILE A 60 -3.63 13.58 7.84
N GLN A 61 -3.19 14.16 8.94
CA GLN A 61 -1.80 14.03 9.35
C GLN A 61 -1.54 12.63 9.87
N ILE A 62 -0.50 12.01 9.33
CA ILE A 62 -0.02 10.70 9.79
C ILE A 62 1.14 10.88 10.74
N ASP A 63 1.20 9.97 11.70
CA ASP A 63 2.29 9.81 12.64
C ASP A 63 2.70 8.33 12.72
N ARG A 64 3.53 8.00 13.71
CA ARG A 64 3.94 6.63 13.96
C ARG A 64 2.76 5.69 14.23
N GLU A 65 1.83 6.09 15.12
CA GLU A 65 0.70 5.23 15.47
C GLU A 65 -0.21 4.95 14.26
N THR A 66 -0.43 5.96 13.41
CA THR A 66 -1.21 5.82 12.18
C THR A 66 -0.51 4.88 11.20
N THR A 67 0.80 4.99 11.10
CA THR A 67 1.63 4.17 10.21
C THR A 67 1.60 2.71 10.63
N ASP A 68 1.85 2.44 11.91
CA ASP A 68 1.90 1.09 12.47
C ASP A 68 0.52 0.40 12.38
N ALA A 69 -0.57 1.15 12.51
CA ALA A 69 -1.93 0.61 12.43
C ALA A 69 -2.43 0.38 10.99
N LEU A 70 -2.05 1.25 10.04
CA LEU A 70 -2.67 1.28 8.71
C LEU A 70 -1.68 1.06 7.56
N LEU A 71 -0.56 1.79 7.57
CA LEU A 71 0.30 1.91 6.39
C LEU A 71 1.28 0.76 6.24
N VAL A 72 1.65 0.07 7.32
CA VAL A 72 2.53 -1.10 7.26
C VAL A 72 2.01 -2.11 6.24
N TYR A 73 0.71 -2.40 6.21
CA TYR A 73 0.08 -3.34 5.28
C TYR A 73 0.00 -2.86 3.82
N VAL A 74 0.32 -1.60 3.56
CA VAL A 74 0.20 -0.97 2.24
C VAL A 74 1.52 -1.03 1.48
N ASN A 75 2.65 -0.79 2.15
CA ASN A 75 3.96 -0.84 1.49
C ASN A 75 5.06 -1.23 2.49
N PRO A 76 5.99 -2.14 2.13
CA PRO A 76 7.10 -2.54 2.99
C PRO A 76 8.01 -1.40 3.44
N LEU A 77 8.01 -0.24 2.77
CA LEU A 77 8.81 0.90 3.19
C LEU A 77 8.49 1.39 4.61
N PHE A 78 7.23 1.19 5.04
CA PHE A 78 6.75 1.59 6.37
C PHE A 78 7.20 0.66 7.49
N ALA A 79 7.86 -0.46 7.18
CA ALA A 79 8.34 -1.43 8.15
C ALA A 79 9.34 -0.81 9.14
N ASN A 80 9.02 -0.87 10.44
CA ASN A 80 9.82 -0.30 11.53
C ASN A 80 10.21 1.17 11.31
N ALA A 81 9.40 1.91 10.56
CA ALA A 81 9.64 3.32 10.32
C ALA A 81 9.61 4.12 11.62
N LEU A 82 10.56 5.05 11.74
CA LEU A 82 10.70 5.99 12.85
C LEU A 82 10.43 7.40 12.34
N ASN A 83 10.02 8.30 13.22
CA ASN A 83 9.84 9.73 12.92
C ASN A 83 8.94 9.97 11.67
N VAL A 84 7.85 9.22 11.58
CA VAL A 84 6.93 9.33 10.44
C VAL A 84 6.07 10.57 10.57
N SER A 85 5.99 11.33 9.48
CA SER A 85 5.06 12.46 9.32
C SER A 85 4.63 12.56 7.86
N GLY A 86 3.45 13.09 7.58
CA GLY A 86 2.97 13.36 6.23
C GLY A 86 1.47 13.63 6.22
N THR A 87 0.91 13.81 5.03
CA THR A 87 -0.52 14.06 4.83
C THR A 87 -1.11 12.95 3.97
N LEU A 88 -1.96 12.11 4.55
CA LEU A 88 -2.62 10.98 3.89
C LEU A 88 -3.99 11.37 3.33
N ASN A 89 -4.23 10.93 2.10
CA ASN A 89 -5.53 10.94 1.44
C ASN A 89 -5.93 9.50 1.09
N PHE A 90 -7.19 9.17 1.30
CA PHE A 90 -7.74 7.86 0.96
C PHE A 90 -9.15 7.96 0.37
N ASP A 91 -9.26 7.61 -0.90
CA ASP A 91 -10.51 7.42 -1.61
C ASP A 91 -10.87 5.95 -1.64
N CYS A 92 -12.05 5.59 -1.15
CA CYS A 92 -12.53 4.23 -1.16
C CYS A 92 -13.68 4.08 -2.15
N GLU A 93 -13.57 3.11 -3.04
CA GLU A 93 -14.63 2.77 -4.01
C GLU A 93 -15.53 1.67 -3.49
N LYS A 94 -14.93 0.69 -2.81
CA LYS A 94 -15.63 -0.45 -2.22
C LYS A 94 -14.95 -0.87 -0.94
N MET A 95 -15.73 -1.07 0.11
CA MET A 95 -15.26 -1.63 1.37
C MET A 95 -16.29 -2.61 1.89
N VAL A 96 -15.84 -3.82 2.21
CA VAL A 96 -16.60 -4.89 2.82
C VAL A 96 -15.71 -5.52 3.89
N ILE A 97 -16.18 -5.55 5.13
CA ILE A 97 -15.40 -6.03 6.27
C ILE A 97 -16.32 -6.94 7.11
N PRO A 98 -15.95 -8.20 7.37
CA PRO A 98 -16.65 -9.02 8.34
C PRO A 98 -16.45 -8.44 9.74
N LEU A 99 -17.53 -8.36 10.51
CA LEU A 99 -17.50 -7.84 11.87
C LEU A 99 -17.00 -8.87 12.89
N ASP A 100 -16.94 -10.15 12.49
CA ASP A 100 -16.40 -11.25 13.28
C ASP A 100 -14.96 -11.60 12.87
N SER A 101 -14.18 -12.10 13.82
CA SER A 101 -12.83 -12.60 13.58
C SER A 101 -12.80 -13.92 12.79
N GLY A 102 -11.68 -14.22 12.13
CA GLY A 102 -11.49 -15.49 11.39
C GLY A 102 -11.87 -15.43 9.91
N TYR A 103 -12.45 -14.31 9.47
CA TYR A 103 -12.92 -14.11 8.10
C TYR A 103 -12.04 -13.16 7.28
N GLN A 104 -10.73 -13.15 7.53
CA GLN A 104 -9.77 -12.24 6.90
C GLN A 104 -9.81 -12.28 5.36
N ASN A 105 -10.13 -13.44 4.78
CA ASN A 105 -10.26 -13.62 3.34
C ASN A 105 -11.52 -12.98 2.75
N GLU A 106 -12.52 -12.67 3.58
CA GLU A 106 -13.76 -12.00 3.16
C GLU A 106 -13.65 -10.46 3.21
N ILE A 107 -12.53 -9.93 3.72
CA ILE A 107 -12.23 -8.50 3.63
C ILE A 107 -12.03 -8.14 2.16
N GLY A 108 -12.78 -7.13 1.71
CA GLY A 108 -12.71 -6.59 0.36
C GLY A 108 -12.57 -5.08 0.40
N VAL A 109 -11.44 -4.54 -0.05
CA VAL A 109 -11.23 -3.10 -0.17
C VAL A 109 -10.70 -2.77 -1.55
N ILE A 110 -11.30 -1.77 -2.19
CA ILE A 110 -10.82 -1.16 -3.42
C ILE A 110 -10.74 0.33 -3.16
N GLY A 111 -9.56 0.91 -3.35
CA GLY A 111 -9.36 2.32 -3.10
C GLY A 111 -8.07 2.87 -3.69
N THR A 112 -7.91 4.17 -3.54
CA THR A 112 -6.78 4.94 -4.02
C THR A 112 -6.20 5.71 -2.85
N MET A 113 -4.89 5.61 -2.66
CA MET A 113 -4.16 6.28 -1.58
C MET A 113 -3.13 7.23 -2.15
N ALA A 114 -2.95 8.39 -1.52
CA ALA A 114 -1.84 9.30 -1.78
C ALA A 114 -1.29 9.82 -0.46
N ILE A 115 0.01 10.13 -0.43
CA ILE A 115 0.65 10.73 0.74
C ILE A 115 1.54 11.88 0.29
N ASP A 116 1.27 13.07 0.79
CA ASP A 116 2.04 14.28 0.51
C ASP A 116 2.97 14.63 1.66
N ASN A 117 4.10 15.26 1.30
CA ASN A 117 5.07 15.83 2.25
C ASN A 117 5.54 14.83 3.32
N MET A 118 5.70 13.57 2.94
CA MET A 118 6.07 12.53 3.88
C MET A 118 7.54 12.62 4.25
N ARG A 119 7.82 12.42 5.54
CA ARG A 119 9.17 12.14 6.05
C ARG A 119 9.13 10.83 6.82
N LEU A 120 10.19 10.06 6.64
CA LEU A 120 10.30 8.72 7.20
C LEU A 120 11.77 8.44 7.51
N GLY A 121 12.05 8.11 8.77
CA GLY A 121 13.38 7.70 9.23
C GLY A 121 13.40 6.22 9.62
N GLY A 122 14.60 5.68 9.89
CA GLY A 122 14.77 4.36 10.53
C GLY A 122 14.39 3.12 9.71
N SER A 123 13.77 3.28 8.53
CA SER A 123 13.46 2.16 7.63
C SER A 123 14.73 1.66 6.93
N SER A 124 15.06 0.38 7.12
CA SER A 124 16.21 -0.27 6.48
C SER A 124 16.10 -0.28 4.96
N LEU A 125 14.89 -0.54 4.44
CA LEU A 125 14.60 -0.53 3.01
C LEU A 125 14.75 0.89 2.45
N LEU A 126 14.25 1.92 3.15
CA LEU A 126 14.46 3.30 2.72
C LEU A 126 15.95 3.65 2.68
N GLY A 127 16.73 3.24 3.69
CA GLY A 127 18.17 3.46 3.72
C GLY A 127 18.89 2.83 2.52
N GLN A 128 18.53 1.60 2.15
CA GLN A 128 19.06 0.93 0.95
C GLN A 128 18.65 1.68 -0.32
N LEU A 129 17.39 2.12 -0.42
CA LEU A 129 16.90 2.85 -1.58
C LEU A 129 17.60 4.20 -1.73
N ILE A 130 17.80 4.95 -0.64
CA ILE A 130 18.56 6.21 -0.65
C ILE A 130 19.98 5.99 -1.17
N GLN A 131 20.66 4.93 -0.69
CA GLN A 131 22.03 4.61 -1.13
C GLN A 131 22.07 4.24 -2.61
N LEU A 132 21.10 3.45 -3.07
CA LEU A 132 20.97 3.12 -4.48
C LEU A 132 20.70 4.41 -5.25
N THR A 133 19.54 5.05 -5.05
CA THR A 133 19.10 6.22 -5.82
C THR A 133 20.07 7.40 -5.75
N GLY A 134 20.94 7.46 -4.74
CA GLY A 134 21.77 8.61 -4.41
C GLY A 134 20.93 9.80 -3.94
N SER A 135 19.76 9.54 -3.34
CA SER A 135 18.89 10.58 -2.77
C SER A 135 19.53 11.21 -1.54
N SER A 136 18.94 12.29 -1.03
CA SER A 136 19.35 12.84 0.26
C SER A 136 19.11 11.84 1.40
N SER A 137 19.80 11.99 2.52
CA SER A 137 19.67 11.08 3.69
C SER A 137 18.32 11.20 4.40
N ASN A 138 17.58 12.28 4.15
CA ASN A 138 16.26 12.53 4.71
C ASN A 138 15.37 13.15 3.62
N PRO A 139 15.01 12.36 2.59
CA PRO A 139 14.30 12.88 1.43
C PRO A 139 12.89 13.31 1.82
N LEU A 140 12.38 14.32 1.12
CA LEU A 140 10.94 14.56 1.10
C LEU A 140 10.31 13.48 0.21
N ILE A 141 9.33 12.77 0.75
CA ILE A 141 8.70 11.66 0.05
C ILE A 141 7.27 12.03 -0.35
N THR A 142 6.90 11.78 -1.60
CA THR A 142 5.51 11.87 -2.06
C THR A 142 5.08 10.54 -2.66
N VAL A 143 3.98 9.98 -2.15
CA VAL A 143 3.31 8.81 -2.74
C VAL A 143 2.23 9.33 -3.68
N GLN A 144 2.40 9.08 -4.97
CA GLN A 144 1.42 9.45 -5.99
C GLN A 144 0.13 8.65 -5.79
N PRO A 145 -1.03 9.18 -6.23
CA PRO A 145 -2.30 8.45 -6.16
C PRO A 145 -2.18 7.04 -6.72
N THR A 146 -2.29 6.06 -5.83
CA THR A 146 -2.09 4.65 -6.14
C THR A 146 -3.33 3.86 -5.82
N ARG A 147 -3.91 3.26 -6.85
CA ARG A 147 -5.01 2.31 -6.70
C ARG A 147 -4.48 0.98 -6.16
N PHE A 148 -5.16 0.44 -5.16
CA PHE A 148 -4.90 -0.90 -4.63
C PHE A 148 -6.19 -1.71 -4.48
N VAL A 149 -6.03 -3.03 -4.41
CA VAL A 149 -7.11 -3.98 -4.16
C VAL A 149 -6.68 -4.93 -3.05
N LEU A 150 -7.47 -5.00 -1.99
CA LEU A 150 -7.42 -6.04 -0.95
C LEU A 150 -8.56 -7.02 -1.20
N ALA A 151 -8.23 -8.26 -1.50
CA ALA A 151 -9.19 -9.35 -1.69
C ALA A 151 -8.54 -10.68 -1.31
N ASN A 152 -9.32 -11.61 -0.76
CA ASN A 152 -8.83 -12.95 -0.38
C ASN A 152 -7.60 -12.89 0.53
N GLY A 153 -7.58 -11.93 1.47
CA GLY A 153 -6.47 -11.74 2.40
C GLY A 153 -5.18 -11.19 1.79
N VAL A 154 -5.21 -10.69 0.54
CA VAL A 154 -4.04 -10.17 -0.17
C VAL A 154 -4.31 -8.76 -0.69
N LEU A 155 -3.49 -7.81 -0.26
CA LEU A 155 -3.40 -6.47 -0.83
C LEU A 155 -2.46 -6.49 -2.05
N SER A 156 -2.86 -5.83 -3.13
CA SER A 156 -2.06 -5.76 -4.36
C SER A 156 -2.23 -4.43 -5.08
N TYR A 157 -1.21 -4.03 -5.82
CA TYR A 157 -1.18 -2.87 -6.69
C TYR A 157 -0.12 -3.05 -7.79
N GLU A 158 -0.40 -2.49 -8.96
CA GLU A 158 0.43 -2.64 -10.15
C GLU A 158 1.56 -1.61 -10.21
N ASP A 159 1.30 -0.39 -9.74
CA ASP A 159 2.26 0.70 -9.82
C ASP A 159 2.01 1.74 -8.73
N MET A 160 2.83 1.70 -7.67
CA MET A 160 2.88 2.72 -6.63
C MET A 160 4.10 3.59 -6.84
N GLN A 161 3.93 4.73 -7.49
CA GLN A 161 5.01 5.69 -7.65
C GLN A 161 5.23 6.45 -6.33
N MET A 162 6.48 6.48 -5.91
CA MET A 162 6.96 7.24 -4.79
C MET A 162 8.14 8.10 -5.24
N ASN A 163 8.06 9.40 -5.01
CA ASN A 163 9.13 10.33 -5.32
C ASN A 163 9.96 10.55 -4.06
N LEU A 164 11.27 10.27 -4.13
CA LEU A 164 12.25 10.58 -3.08
C LEU A 164 13.00 11.80 -3.55
N ASP A 165 12.62 12.98 -3.05
CA ASP A 165 12.97 14.26 -3.64
C ASP A 165 12.50 14.31 -5.12
N ASP A 166 13.44 14.37 -6.07
CA ASP A 166 13.19 14.38 -7.52
C ASP A 166 13.22 12.98 -8.17
N LYS A 167 13.46 11.92 -7.38
CA LYS A 167 13.70 10.57 -7.90
C LYS A 167 12.46 9.69 -7.78
N ALA A 168 11.87 9.34 -8.92
CA ALA A 168 10.72 8.43 -8.97
C ALA A 168 11.15 6.97 -8.83
N ILE A 169 10.73 6.31 -7.75
CA ILE A 169 10.75 4.86 -7.60
C ILE A 169 9.33 4.32 -7.69
N ASN A 170 9.18 3.07 -8.12
CA ASN A 170 7.88 2.45 -8.26
C ASN A 170 7.86 1.11 -7.54
N PHE A 171 6.87 0.89 -6.67
CA PHE A 171 6.63 -0.42 -6.06
C PHE A 171 5.48 -1.13 -6.76
N SER A 172 5.57 -2.45 -6.88
CA SER A 172 4.48 -3.27 -7.37
C SER A 172 4.50 -4.66 -6.76
N GLY A 173 3.34 -5.29 -6.66
CA GLY A 173 3.22 -6.67 -6.21
C GLY A 173 2.07 -6.89 -5.24
N ARG A 174 2.29 -7.79 -4.28
CA ARG A 174 1.28 -8.27 -3.35
C ARG A 174 1.81 -8.48 -1.94
N ILE A 175 0.95 -8.23 -0.96
CA ILE A 175 1.19 -8.32 0.47
C ILE A 175 0.01 -9.07 1.09
N GLY A 176 0.28 -10.18 1.77
CA GLY A 176 -0.73 -10.92 2.53
C GLY A 176 -0.99 -10.29 3.89
N LEU A 177 -2.22 -10.42 4.39
CA LEU A 177 -2.55 -10.07 5.79
C LEU A 177 -1.81 -10.97 6.80
N ASP A 178 -1.28 -12.11 6.34
CA ASP A 178 -0.36 -12.99 7.05
C ASP A 178 1.10 -12.50 7.06
N LYS A 179 1.35 -11.29 6.54
CA LYS A 179 2.66 -10.63 6.41
C LYS A 179 3.61 -11.23 5.36
N SER A 180 3.14 -12.22 4.59
CA SER A 180 3.85 -12.67 3.40
C SER A 180 3.88 -11.57 2.34
N MET A 181 4.90 -11.54 1.49
CA MET A 181 4.96 -10.56 0.41
C MET A 181 5.69 -11.09 -0.81
N LYS A 182 5.29 -10.59 -1.98
CA LYS A 182 6.02 -10.71 -3.24
C LYS A 182 5.97 -9.36 -3.93
N MET A 183 7.03 -8.58 -3.75
CA MET A 183 7.11 -7.19 -4.14
C MET A 183 8.34 -6.94 -5.01
N THR A 184 8.24 -5.95 -5.88
CA THR A 184 9.34 -5.46 -6.72
C THR A 184 9.42 -3.96 -6.56
N VAL A 185 10.65 -3.44 -6.44
CA VAL A 185 10.93 -2.00 -6.53
C VAL A 185 11.63 -1.70 -7.85
N THR A 186 11.20 -0.64 -8.53
CA THR A 186 11.77 -0.16 -9.78
C THR A 186 12.47 1.16 -9.54
N LEU A 187 13.77 1.21 -9.84
CA LEU A 187 14.63 2.37 -9.60
C LEU A 187 14.46 3.43 -10.70
N PRO A 188 14.86 4.70 -10.46
CA PRO A 188 14.64 5.79 -11.42
C PRO A 188 15.49 5.67 -12.69
N TRP A 189 16.59 4.94 -12.66
CA TRP A 189 17.49 4.85 -13.81
C TRP A 189 17.35 3.55 -14.59
N GLU A 190 17.89 3.60 -15.81
CA GLU A 190 17.78 2.54 -16.79
C GLU A 190 19.11 1.82 -17.02
N ARG A 191 19.01 0.54 -17.34
CA ARG A 191 20.09 -0.28 -17.87
C ARG A 191 19.55 -0.98 -19.11
N ASN A 192 20.23 -0.80 -20.25
CA ASN A 192 19.78 -1.33 -21.55
C ASN A 192 18.36 -0.86 -21.95
N ASN A 193 18.07 0.43 -21.80
CA ASN A 193 16.75 1.04 -22.10
C ASN A 193 15.58 0.43 -21.31
N GLN A 194 15.86 -0.15 -20.14
CA GLN A 194 14.87 -0.68 -19.22
C GLN A 194 15.17 -0.21 -17.80
N ARG A 195 14.14 0.24 -17.07
CA ARG A 195 14.30 0.60 -15.67
C ARG A 195 14.74 -0.61 -14.85
N VAL A 196 15.67 -0.39 -13.94
CA VAL A 196 16.21 -1.46 -13.09
C VAL A 196 15.14 -1.90 -12.09
N ARG A 197 14.78 -3.19 -12.12
CA ARG A 197 13.80 -3.82 -11.23
C ARG A 197 14.52 -4.70 -10.23
N LEU A 198 14.24 -4.49 -8.95
CA LEU A 198 14.81 -5.25 -7.84
C LEU A 198 13.69 -5.99 -7.10
N PRO A 199 13.69 -7.32 -7.08
CA PRO A 199 12.76 -8.08 -6.25
C PRO A 199 13.05 -7.85 -4.76
N LEU A 200 12.01 -7.92 -3.92
CA LEU A 200 12.11 -7.88 -2.47
C LEU A 200 11.86 -9.28 -1.89
N LYS A 201 12.59 -9.62 -0.83
CA LYS A 201 12.45 -10.85 -0.03
C LYS A 201 12.14 -10.53 1.42
N GLY A 202 11.83 -11.56 2.18
CA GLY A 202 11.51 -11.47 3.60
C GLY A 202 10.00 -11.28 3.85
N THR A 203 9.66 -10.63 4.96
CA THR A 203 8.29 -10.33 5.34
C THR A 203 8.06 -8.83 5.31
N ILE A 204 6.81 -8.40 5.44
CA ILE A 204 6.47 -6.98 5.54
C ILE A 204 7.17 -6.29 6.72
N ASP A 205 7.49 -7.01 7.80
CA ASP A 205 8.16 -6.45 8.98
C ASP A 205 9.67 -6.31 8.78
N ARG A 206 10.26 -7.09 7.86
CA ARG A 206 11.71 -7.11 7.58
C ARG A 206 11.95 -7.29 6.08
N PRO A 207 11.62 -6.27 5.27
CA PRO A 207 11.81 -6.34 3.83
C PRO A 207 13.27 -6.08 3.47
N GLU A 208 13.79 -6.87 2.53
CA GLU A 208 15.16 -6.73 2.01
C GLU A 208 15.17 -6.84 0.50
N ILE A 209 16.13 -6.19 -0.15
CA ILE A 209 16.38 -6.37 -1.58
C ILE A 209 16.94 -7.78 -1.82
N ASP A 210 16.33 -8.50 -2.76
CA ASP A 210 16.77 -9.84 -3.14
C ASP A 210 17.81 -9.80 -4.27
N MET A 211 19.06 -9.62 -3.87
CA MET A 211 20.20 -9.66 -4.79
C MET A 211 20.40 -11.05 -5.42
N GLY A 212 19.98 -12.13 -4.76
CA GLY A 212 20.09 -13.49 -5.27
C GLY A 212 19.15 -13.71 -6.45
N GLN A 213 17.89 -13.33 -6.28
CA GLN A 213 16.88 -13.40 -7.35
C GLN A 213 17.26 -12.49 -8.54
N LEU A 214 17.83 -11.31 -8.28
CA LEU A 214 18.31 -10.41 -9.34
C LEU A 214 19.34 -11.10 -10.26
N LEU A 215 20.32 -11.80 -9.67
CA LEU A 215 21.37 -12.50 -10.42
C LEU A 215 20.78 -13.67 -11.23
N GLN A 216 19.84 -14.41 -10.65
CA GLN A 216 19.15 -15.50 -11.34
C GLN A 216 18.35 -14.97 -12.55
N ASP A 217 17.60 -13.89 -12.38
CA ASP A 217 16.80 -13.29 -13.45
C ASP A 217 17.70 -12.80 -14.60
N GLN A 218 18.87 -12.23 -14.29
CA GLN A 218 19.85 -11.81 -15.31
C GLN A 218 20.45 -12.99 -16.07
N LEU A 219 20.84 -14.07 -15.38
CA LEU A 219 21.38 -15.28 -16.02
C LEU A 219 20.33 -15.93 -16.94
N GLN A 220 19.08 -16.02 -16.50
CA GLN A 220 17.98 -16.54 -17.33
C GLN A 220 17.75 -15.70 -18.57
N GLN A 221 17.76 -14.37 -18.45
CA GLN A 221 17.62 -13.48 -19.60
C GLN A 221 18.78 -13.60 -20.60
N GLU A 222 20.01 -13.76 -20.13
CA GLU A 222 21.17 -13.97 -21.00
C GLU A 222 21.10 -15.32 -21.72
N LEU A 223 20.74 -16.40 -21.01
CA LEU A 223 20.52 -17.73 -21.61
C LEU A 223 19.42 -17.69 -22.67
N GLN A 224 18.29 -17.05 -22.40
CA GLN A 224 17.20 -16.89 -23.37
C GLN A 224 17.67 -16.12 -24.62
N LYS A 225 18.40 -15.02 -24.45
CA LYS A 225 18.96 -14.25 -25.58
C LYS A 225 19.95 -15.07 -26.40
N GLN A 226 20.76 -15.92 -25.77
CA GLN A 226 21.70 -16.80 -26.48
C GLN A 226 20.96 -17.90 -27.26
N LEU A 227 19.92 -18.51 -26.66
CA LEU A 227 19.09 -19.51 -27.32
C LEU A 227 18.34 -18.91 -28.52
N GLU A 228 17.74 -17.72 -28.37
CA GLU A 228 17.06 -17.04 -29.48
C GLU A 228 18.01 -16.71 -30.64
N LYS A 229 19.23 -16.27 -30.35
CA LYS A 229 20.25 -16.04 -31.37
C LYS A 229 20.66 -17.34 -32.05
N GLY A 230 20.97 -18.39 -31.29
CA GLY A 230 21.35 -19.69 -31.84
C GLY A 230 20.26 -20.31 -32.70
N LEU A 231 18.99 -20.20 -32.31
CA LEU A 231 17.86 -20.66 -33.13
C LEU A 231 17.75 -19.84 -34.44
N LYS A 232 17.89 -18.51 -34.39
CA LYS A 232 17.88 -17.67 -35.59
C LYS A 232 19.02 -17.98 -36.56
N ASP A 233 20.17 -18.42 -36.06
CA ASP A 233 21.32 -18.79 -36.88
C ASP A 233 21.17 -20.21 -37.50
N ILE A 234 20.38 -21.10 -36.88
CA ILE A 234 20.06 -22.44 -37.42
C ILE A 234 18.96 -22.40 -38.49
N PHE A 235 18.02 -21.45 -38.41
CA PHE A 235 16.92 -21.30 -39.35
C PHE A 235 17.19 -20.27 -40.49
N LYS A 236 18.46 -19.92 -40.72
CA LYS A 236 18.92 -19.16 -41.89
C LYS A 236 19.67 -20.05 -42.85
#